data_AF-V5V7G1-F1
#
_entry.id   AF-V5V7G1-F1
#
_cell.length_a   1.000
_cell.length_b   1.000
_cell.length_c   1.000
_cell.angle_alpha   90.00
_cell.angle_beta   90.00
_cell.angle_gamma   90.00
#
_symmetry.space_group_name_H-M   'P 1'
#
loop_
_entity.id
_entity.type
_entity.pdbx_description
1 polymer ?
#
loop_
_entity_poly.entity_id
_entity_poly.type
_entity_poly.pdbx_seq_one_letter_code
_entity_poly.pdbx_strand_id
1 'polypeptide(L)'
;MLGSVSLGTLGLIVGALLTGVGVVAYAAGNATLNLAGFFYGVPLLLGGLALKAAELKPVPYREAPTPEAIAGRSQATPTQTQIRRDVTRYRYGQEAHLDSTLASLGLSPSNAERPVLVAIAETLTDGAYTLILEFDSPAVPFEVWQSKQAKMQTFFGPNIRVTITNEGNDRVAVALIRQ
;
A
#
# COMPACT_ATOMS: atom_id res chain seq x y z
N MET A 1 12.47 6.28 1.53
CA MET A 1 13.21 5.25 2.30
C MET A 1 12.39 4.67 3.46
N LEU A 2 11.53 5.44 4.15
CA LEU A 2 10.68 4.90 5.24
C LEU A 2 9.49 4.03 4.79
N GLY A 3 9.10 4.04 3.51
CA GLY A 3 7.90 3.33 3.05
C GLY A 3 8.02 1.81 3.00
N SER A 4 9.23 1.28 2.90
CA SER A 4 9.51 -0.16 2.79
C SER A 4 9.77 -0.83 4.13
N VAL A 5 9.76 -0.09 5.25
CA VAL A 5 10.01 -0.62 6.59
C VAL A 5 8.73 -0.52 7.41
N SER A 6 8.32 -1.65 7.99
CA SER A 6 7.19 -1.73 8.91
C SER A 6 7.52 -0.99 10.21
N LEU A 7 6.82 0.12 10.49
CA LEU A 7 6.90 0.84 11.76
C LEU A 7 6.43 -0.03 12.93
N GLY A 8 5.43 -0.89 12.71
CA GLY A 8 4.98 -1.87 13.70
C GLY A 8 6.11 -2.83 14.07
N THR A 9 6.75 -3.46 13.08
CA THR A 9 7.90 -4.36 13.32
C THR A 9 9.08 -3.62 13.94
N LEU A 10 9.36 -2.39 13.53
CA LEU A 10 10.43 -1.59 14.14
C LEU A 10 10.15 -1.31 15.63
N GLY A 11 8.94 -0.86 15.96
CA GLY A 11 8.51 -0.64 17.34
C GLY A 11 8.56 -1.91 18.18
N LEU A 12 8.18 -3.05 17.61
CA LEU A 12 8.29 -4.36 18.26
C LEU A 12 9.74 -4.73 18.57
N ILE A 13 10.65 -4.61 17.59
CA ILE A 13 12.06 -4.97 17.79
C ILE A 13 12.69 -4.07 18.85
N VAL A 14 12.57 -2.75 18.70
CA VAL A 14 13.19 -1.81 19.64
C VAL A 14 12.54 -1.91 21.02
N GLY A 15 11.21 -2.01 21.07
CA GLY A 15 10.46 -2.16 22.32
C GLY A 15 10.79 -3.45 23.05
N ALA A 16 10.91 -4.58 22.33
CA ALA A 16 11.30 -5.86 22.92
C ALA A 16 12.74 -5.84 23.46
N LEU A 17 13.68 -5.23 22.74
CA LEU A 17 15.06 -5.09 23.21
C LEU A 17 15.14 -4.27 24.49
N LEU A 18 14.51 -3.08 24.52
CA LEU A 18 14.51 -2.21 25.70
C LEU A 18 13.81 -2.88 26.90
N THR A 19 12.67 -3.53 26.66
CA THR A 19 11.95 -4.27 27.70
C THR A 19 12.79 -5.43 28.22
N GLY A 20 13.46 -6.18 27.34
CA GLY A 20 14.36 -7.28 27.71
C GLY A 20 15.54 -6.81 28.55
N VAL A 21 16.17 -5.68 28.20
CA VAL A 21 17.19 -5.02 29.03
C VAL A 21 16.62 -4.66 30.41
N GLY A 22 15.40 -4.13 30.46
CA GLY A 22 14.70 -3.83 31.72
C GLY A 22 14.51 -5.06 32.60
N VAL A 23 14.09 -6.19 32.02
CA VAL A 23 13.93 -7.47 32.74
C VAL A 23 15.27 -7.97 33.30
N VAL A 24 16.34 -7.94 32.48
CA VAL A 24 17.68 -8.35 32.94
C VAL A 24 18.19 -7.43 34.04
N ALA A 25 18.02 -6.11 33.90
CA ALA A 25 18.41 -5.12 34.89
C ALA A 25 17.65 -5.29 36.22
N TYR A 26 16.35 -5.62 36.15
CA TYR A 26 15.55 -5.96 37.33
C TYR A 26 16.13 -7.16 38.06
N ALA A 27 16.41 -8.25 37.34
CA ALA A 27 17.00 -9.47 37.92
C ALA A 27 18.39 -9.23 38.52
N ALA A 28 19.16 -8.30 37.97
CA ALA A 28 20.48 -7.90 38.46
C ALA A 28 20.44 -6.82 39.58
N GLY A 29 19.26 -6.37 40.02
CA GLY A 29 19.12 -5.35 41.06
C GLY A 29 19.47 -3.92 40.61
N ASN A 30 19.59 -3.67 39.31
CA ASN A 30 19.88 -2.33 38.77
C ASN A 30 18.57 -1.56 38.52
N ALA A 31 18.12 -0.83 39.55
CA ALA A 31 16.85 -0.11 39.54
C ALA A 31 16.77 0.99 38.46
N THR A 32 17.85 1.75 38.23
CA THR A 32 17.87 2.83 37.24
C THR A 32 17.71 2.32 35.82
N LEU A 33 18.46 1.26 35.46
CA LEU A 33 18.39 0.69 34.12
C LEU A 33 17.09 -0.08 33.88
N ASN A 34 16.56 -0.75 34.91
CA ASN A 34 15.22 -1.34 34.86
C ASN A 34 14.17 -0.28 34.53
N LEU A 35 14.11 0.79 35.32
CA LEU A 35 13.11 1.85 35.13
C LEU A 35 13.18 2.41 33.72
N ALA A 36 14.38 2.72 33.22
CA ALA A 36 14.55 3.19 31.85
C ALA A 36 14.08 2.15 30.81
N GLY A 37 14.48 0.88 30.97
CA GLY A 37 14.10 -0.21 30.09
C GLY A 37 12.58 -0.40 30.00
N PHE A 38 11.87 -0.36 31.13
CA PHE A 38 10.42 -0.51 31.13
C PHE A 38 9.69 0.74 30.68
N PHE A 39 10.10 1.93 31.13
CA PHE A 39 9.41 3.18 30.83
C PHE A 39 9.41 3.50 29.33
N TYR A 40 10.49 3.17 28.62
CA TYR A 40 10.56 3.35 27.17
C TYR A 40 10.23 2.07 26.39
N GLY A 41 10.64 0.91 26.90
CA GLY A 41 10.47 -0.37 26.20
C GLY A 41 9.02 -0.83 26.14
N VAL A 42 8.29 -0.82 27.26
CA VAL A 42 6.93 -1.34 27.30
C VAL A 42 5.98 -0.50 26.44
N PRO A 43 5.95 0.85 26.54
CA PRO A 43 5.10 1.65 25.65
C PRO A 43 5.45 1.48 24.18
N LEU A 44 6.74 1.39 23.83
CA LEU A 44 7.17 1.19 22.45
C LEU A 44 6.78 -0.20 21.92
N LEU A 45 6.87 -1.23 22.76
CA LEU A 45 6.45 -2.59 22.44
C LEU A 45 4.93 -2.65 22.21
N LEU A 46 4.13 -2.07 23.12
CA LEU A 46 2.67 -2.00 22.98
C LEU A 46 2.26 -1.17 21.75
N GLY A 47 2.91 -0.03 21.52
CA GLY A 47 2.72 0.77 20.31
C GLY A 47 3.07 -0.01 19.04
N GLY A 48 4.17 -0.76 19.06
CA GLY A 48 4.57 -1.65 17.97
C GLY A 48 3.54 -2.74 17.69
N LEU A 49 2.98 -3.37 18.73
CA LEU A 49 1.90 -4.36 18.61
C LEU A 49 0.65 -3.74 17.99
N ALA A 50 0.23 -2.57 18.47
CA ALA A 50 -0.94 -1.86 17.95
C ALA A 50 -0.77 -1.49 16.47
N LEU A 51 0.38 -0.92 16.10
CA LEU A 51 0.70 -0.61 14.71
C LEU A 51 0.75 -1.89 13.85
N LYS A 52 1.30 -2.98 14.37
CA LYS A 52 1.38 -4.24 13.62
C LYS A 52 -0.01 -4.84 13.35
N ALA A 53 -0.93 -4.73 14.31
CA ALA A 53 -2.32 -5.18 14.15
C ALA A 53 -3.09 -4.34 13.12
N ALA A 54 -2.77 -3.05 13.01
CA ALA A 54 -3.41 -2.12 12.07
C ALA A 54 -2.64 -1.98 10.74
N GLU A 55 -1.65 -2.83 10.47
CA GLU A 55 -0.74 -2.69 9.34
C GLU A 55 -1.35 -3.21 8.03
N LEU A 56 -1.32 -2.37 7.01
CA LEU A 56 -1.57 -2.73 5.63
C LEU A 56 -0.23 -2.77 4.87
N LYS A 57 0.08 -3.94 4.31
CA LYS A 57 1.35 -4.20 3.63
C LYS A 57 1.43 -3.49 2.27
N PRO A 58 2.63 -3.12 1.80
CA PRO A 58 2.84 -2.70 0.42
C PRO A 58 2.27 -3.72 -0.58
N VAL A 59 1.65 -3.22 -1.65
CA VAL A 59 1.27 -4.04 -2.80
C VAL A 59 2.54 -4.45 -3.57
N PRO A 60 2.72 -5.74 -3.86
CA PRO A 60 3.86 -6.22 -4.63
C PRO A 60 3.78 -5.76 -6.09
N TYR A 61 4.93 -5.73 -6.75
CA TYR A 61 4.95 -5.65 -8.19
C TYR A 61 4.66 -7.03 -8.79
N ARG A 62 3.83 -7.12 -9.84
CA ARG A 62 3.63 -8.35 -10.63
C ARG A 62 4.98 -8.88 -11.13
N GLU A 63 5.80 -7.96 -11.63
CA GLU A 63 7.15 -8.20 -12.12
C GLU A 63 8.04 -6.99 -11.81
N ALA A 64 9.36 -7.22 -11.69
CA ALA A 64 10.29 -6.13 -11.46
C ALA A 64 10.23 -5.12 -12.61
N PRO A 65 10.05 -3.81 -12.35
CA PRO A 65 10.00 -2.80 -13.41
C PRO A 65 11.27 -2.82 -14.26
N THR A 66 11.12 -2.79 -15.58
CA THR A 66 12.26 -2.71 -16.50
C THR A 66 13.00 -1.38 -16.34
N PRO A 67 14.30 -1.29 -16.71
CA PRO A 67 15.03 -0.03 -16.67
C PRO A 67 14.34 1.10 -17.44
N GLU A 68 13.69 0.77 -18.57
CA GLU A 68 12.94 1.70 -19.39
C GLU A 68 11.69 2.22 -18.68
N ALA A 69 10.93 1.35 -18.02
CA ALA A 69 9.78 1.76 -17.20
C ALA A 69 10.21 2.65 -16.02
N ILE A 70 11.34 2.31 -15.39
CA ILE A 70 11.92 3.13 -14.32
C ILE A 70 12.34 4.52 -14.85
N ALA A 71 12.97 4.59 -16.02
CA ALA A 71 13.31 5.86 -16.66
C ALA A 71 12.05 6.66 -17.02
N GLY A 72 10.98 5.99 -17.45
CA GLY A 72 9.68 6.56 -17.75
C GLY A 72 9.00 7.28 -16.58
N ARG A 73 9.39 6.99 -15.33
CA ARG A 73 8.84 7.66 -14.14
C ARG A 73 9.04 9.18 -14.14
N SER A 74 10.01 9.71 -14.89
CA SER A 74 10.20 11.17 -15.06
C SER A 74 9.03 11.83 -15.80
N GLN A 75 8.29 11.05 -16.61
CA GLN A 75 7.15 11.49 -17.41
C GLN A 75 5.82 11.35 -16.66
N ALA A 76 5.82 10.62 -15.54
CA ALA A 76 4.62 10.26 -14.79
C ALA A 76 3.88 11.51 -14.29
N THR A 77 2.54 11.46 -14.29
CA THR A 77 1.75 12.51 -13.67
C THR A 77 1.94 12.53 -12.15
N PRO A 78 1.63 13.66 -11.48
CA PRO A 78 1.59 13.70 -10.02
C PRO A 78 0.71 12.61 -9.42
N THR A 79 -0.46 12.35 -10.02
CA THR A 79 -1.39 11.29 -9.58
C THR A 79 -0.76 9.90 -9.69
N GLN A 80 -0.18 9.55 -10.85
CA GLN A 80 0.49 8.25 -11.02
C GLN A 80 1.63 8.07 -10.01
N THR A 81 2.42 9.12 -9.78
CA THR A 81 3.51 9.10 -8.79
C THR A 81 2.98 8.90 -7.38
N GLN A 82 1.90 9.60 -7.02
CA GLN A 82 1.28 9.49 -5.71
C GLN A 82 0.71 8.09 -5.49
N ILE A 83 -0.10 7.58 -6.42
CA ILE A 83 -0.69 6.24 -6.33
C ILE A 83 0.40 5.20 -6.13
N ARG A 84 1.42 5.18 -7.01
CA ARG A 84 2.53 4.23 -6.90
C ARG A 84 3.21 4.30 -5.53
N ARG A 85 3.54 5.50 -5.03
CA ARG A 85 4.18 5.66 -3.72
C ARG A 85 3.27 5.26 -2.56
N ASP A 86 1.97 5.46 -2.70
CA ASP A 86 0.99 5.21 -1.65
C ASP A 86 0.67 3.73 -1.49
N VAL A 87 0.61 2.98 -2.60
CA VAL A 87 0.33 1.54 -2.59
C VAL A 87 1.58 0.69 -2.34
N THR A 88 2.77 1.20 -2.62
CA THR A 88 4.06 0.49 -2.40
C THR A 88 4.69 0.76 -1.04
N ARG A 89 3.94 1.29 -0.08
CA ARG A 89 4.42 1.51 1.29
C ARG A 89 3.51 0.92 2.35
N TYR A 90 4.07 0.69 3.53
CA TYR A 90 3.28 0.35 4.71
C TYR A 90 2.31 1.47 5.06
N ARG A 91 1.06 1.08 5.31
CA ARG A 91 -0.03 1.94 5.77
C ARG A 91 -0.57 1.41 7.08
N TYR A 92 -1.25 2.28 7.82
CA TYR A 92 -1.80 1.95 9.14
C TYR A 92 -3.23 2.46 9.25
N GLY A 93 -4.13 1.65 9.80
CA GLY A 93 -5.53 2.02 10.02
C GLY A 93 -6.37 2.08 8.74
N GLN A 94 -5.91 1.45 7.66
CA GLN A 94 -6.66 1.29 6.42
C GLN A 94 -6.87 -0.19 6.17
N GLU A 95 -8.07 -0.57 5.76
CA GLU A 95 -8.37 -1.98 5.52
C GLU A 95 -7.86 -2.46 4.14
N ALA A 96 -7.84 -1.58 3.13
CA ALA A 96 -7.34 -1.87 1.80
C ALA A 96 -6.72 -0.64 1.12
N HIS A 97 -5.85 -0.89 0.14
CA HIS A 97 -5.31 0.18 -0.70
C HIS A 97 -6.38 0.74 -1.61
N LEU A 98 -6.35 2.05 -1.82
CA LEU A 98 -7.30 2.79 -2.68
C LEU A 98 -8.77 2.69 -2.25
N ASP A 99 -9.04 2.33 -0.99
CA ASP A 99 -10.41 2.15 -0.45
C ASP A 99 -11.34 3.35 -0.73
N SER A 100 -10.92 4.56 -0.33
CA SER A 100 -11.69 5.79 -0.59
C SER A 100 -11.84 6.11 -2.09
N THR A 101 -10.87 5.69 -2.91
CA THR A 101 -10.93 5.86 -4.37
C THR A 101 -11.96 4.91 -4.98
N LEU A 102 -11.95 3.64 -4.61
CA LEU A 102 -12.94 2.65 -5.05
C LEU A 102 -14.35 3.05 -4.60
N ALA A 103 -14.51 3.52 -3.35
CA ALA A 103 -15.77 4.06 -2.86
C ALA A 103 -16.25 5.27 -3.70
N SER A 104 -15.36 6.23 -3.97
CA SER A 104 -15.67 7.41 -4.79
C SER A 104 -16.05 7.04 -6.24
N LEU A 105 -15.46 5.98 -6.78
CA LEU A 105 -15.77 5.45 -8.11
C LEU A 105 -17.07 4.63 -8.13
N GLY A 106 -17.61 4.26 -6.97
CA GLY A 106 -18.79 3.40 -6.84
C GLY A 106 -18.47 1.93 -7.14
N LEU A 107 -17.26 1.50 -6.80
CA LEU A 107 -16.73 0.14 -6.94
C LEU A 107 -16.53 -0.55 -5.60
N SER A 108 -17.11 -0.01 -4.52
CA SER A 108 -17.06 -0.59 -3.18
C SER A 108 -18.48 -0.77 -2.66
N PRO A 109 -19.19 -1.86 -3.04
CA PRO A 109 -20.56 -2.12 -2.59
C PRO A 109 -20.64 -2.25 -1.06
N SER A 110 -19.66 -2.93 -0.47
CA SER A 110 -19.45 -3.09 0.96
C SER A 110 -17.96 -3.32 1.25
N ASN A 111 -17.52 -3.26 2.52
CA ASN A 111 -16.11 -3.51 2.87
C ASN A 111 -15.67 -4.95 2.54
N ALA A 112 -16.59 -5.92 2.57
CA ALA A 112 -16.31 -7.33 2.29
C ALA A 112 -16.29 -7.65 0.79
N GLU A 113 -17.04 -6.88 -0.02
CA GLU A 113 -17.21 -7.12 -1.45
C GLU A 113 -16.41 -6.13 -2.32
N ARG A 114 -15.59 -5.27 -1.70
CA ARG A 114 -14.76 -4.34 -2.44
C ARG A 114 -13.61 -5.09 -3.14
N PRO A 115 -13.20 -4.63 -4.33
CA PRO A 115 -11.99 -5.12 -4.97
C PRO A 115 -10.74 -4.83 -4.14
N VAL A 116 -9.78 -5.75 -4.17
CA VAL A 116 -8.51 -5.63 -3.44
C VAL A 116 -7.37 -5.49 -4.43
N LEU A 117 -6.56 -4.44 -4.28
CA LEU A 117 -5.36 -4.25 -5.09
C LEU A 117 -4.30 -5.31 -4.71
N VAL A 118 -4.06 -6.26 -5.60
CA VAL A 118 -3.17 -7.42 -5.35
C VAL A 118 -1.79 -7.26 -5.96
N ALA A 119 -1.67 -6.49 -7.04
CA ALA A 119 -0.39 -6.23 -7.69
C ALA A 119 -0.40 -4.88 -8.41
N ILE A 120 0.80 -4.36 -8.67
CA ILE A 120 1.02 -3.27 -9.62
C ILE A 120 2.06 -3.66 -10.66
N ALA A 121 2.04 -3.02 -11.82
CA ALA A 121 3.11 -3.12 -12.80
C ALA A 121 3.43 -1.74 -13.39
N GLU A 122 4.67 -1.55 -13.81
CA GLU A 122 5.12 -0.35 -14.51
C GLU A 122 5.64 -0.76 -15.88
N THR A 123 5.14 -0.11 -16.93
CA THR A 123 5.52 -0.37 -18.31
C THR A 123 5.47 0.91 -19.15
N LEU A 124 5.84 0.81 -20.43
CA LEU A 124 5.63 1.86 -21.42
C LEU A 124 4.56 1.40 -22.42
N THR A 125 3.49 2.17 -22.56
CA THR A 125 2.48 1.95 -23.60
C THR A 125 2.63 3.04 -24.64
N ASP A 126 2.98 2.66 -25.87
CA ASP A 126 3.25 3.61 -26.97
C ASP A 126 4.34 4.65 -26.60
N GLY A 127 5.33 4.25 -25.79
CA GLY A 127 6.40 5.12 -25.29
C GLY A 127 6.02 5.98 -24.07
N ALA A 128 4.76 6.00 -23.66
CA ALA A 128 4.29 6.74 -22.49
C ALA A 128 4.32 5.90 -21.22
N TYR A 129 4.65 6.53 -20.08
CA TYR A 129 4.65 5.84 -18.79
C TYR A 129 3.26 5.35 -18.39
N THR A 130 3.18 4.06 -18.07
CA THR A 130 1.95 3.37 -17.69
C THR A 130 2.11 2.71 -16.33
N LEU A 131 1.20 3.04 -15.42
CA LEU A 131 1.04 2.36 -14.14
C LEU A 131 -0.19 1.45 -14.22
N ILE A 132 0.00 0.15 -14.06
CA ILE A 132 -1.07 -0.85 -14.06
C ILE A 132 -1.40 -1.21 -12.62
N LEU A 133 -2.68 -1.19 -12.29
CA LEU A 133 -3.23 -1.57 -11.00
C LEU A 133 -4.08 -2.82 -11.16
N GLU A 134 -3.72 -3.91 -10.50
CA GLU A 134 -4.42 -5.19 -10.62
C GLU A 134 -5.26 -5.46 -9.38
N PHE A 135 -6.56 -5.59 -9.60
CA PHE A 135 -7.54 -5.85 -8.56
C PHE A 135 -8.04 -7.29 -8.65
N ASP A 136 -8.11 -7.93 -7.49
CA ASP A 136 -8.96 -9.11 -7.28
C ASP A 136 -10.38 -8.62 -6.95
N SER A 137 -11.37 -9.03 -7.75
CA SER A 137 -12.69 -8.40 -7.82
C SER A 137 -13.83 -9.43 -8.01
N PRO A 138 -13.97 -10.45 -7.13
CA PRO A 138 -14.97 -11.51 -7.28
C PRO A 138 -16.42 -11.04 -7.18
N ALA A 139 -16.67 -9.96 -6.43
CA ALA A 139 -18.03 -9.46 -6.20
C ALA A 139 -18.45 -8.31 -7.15
N VAL A 140 -17.51 -7.71 -7.87
CA VAL A 140 -17.79 -6.61 -8.81
C VAL A 140 -17.49 -7.07 -10.24
N PRO A 141 -18.53 -7.28 -11.07
CA PRO A 141 -18.36 -7.73 -12.45
C PRO A 141 -17.54 -6.77 -13.30
N PHE A 142 -16.83 -7.32 -14.29
CA PHE A 142 -15.98 -6.55 -15.19
C PHE A 142 -16.75 -5.47 -15.99
N GLU A 143 -18.01 -5.72 -16.32
CA GLU A 143 -18.89 -4.77 -17.01
C GLU A 143 -19.14 -3.52 -16.16
N VAL A 144 -19.22 -3.69 -14.83
CA VAL A 144 -19.33 -2.55 -13.90
C VAL A 144 -18.05 -1.73 -13.96
N TRP A 145 -16.88 -2.36 -13.94
CA TRP A 145 -15.59 -1.67 -14.09
C TRP A 145 -15.53 -0.87 -15.39
N GLN A 146 -15.87 -1.49 -16.53
CA GLN A 146 -15.91 -0.83 -17.83
C GLN A 146 -16.82 0.40 -17.82
N SER A 147 -18.02 0.29 -17.22
CA SER A 147 -18.96 1.41 -17.12
C SER A 147 -18.39 2.62 -16.34
N LYS A 148 -17.38 2.41 -15.50
CA LYS A 148 -16.72 3.47 -14.72
C LYS A 148 -15.47 4.06 -15.39
N GLN A 149 -15.04 3.55 -16.56
CA GLN A 149 -13.80 4.00 -17.21
C GLN A 149 -13.73 5.52 -17.43
N ALA A 150 -14.79 6.12 -17.97
CA ALA A 150 -14.85 7.57 -18.18
C ALA A 150 -14.77 8.36 -16.85
N LYS A 151 -15.43 7.86 -15.80
CA LYS A 151 -15.38 8.45 -14.45
C LYS A 151 -13.97 8.36 -13.86
N MET A 152 -13.29 7.22 -14.02
CA MET A 152 -11.91 7.03 -13.58
C MET A 152 -10.96 8.01 -14.27
N GLN A 153 -11.13 8.21 -15.58
CA GLN A 153 -10.29 9.13 -16.33
C GLN A 153 -10.40 10.56 -15.79
N THR A 154 -11.62 11.03 -15.49
CA THR A 154 -11.81 12.33 -14.85
C THR A 154 -11.29 12.35 -13.41
N PHE A 155 -11.49 11.27 -12.65
CA PHE A 155 -11.10 11.17 -11.24
C PHE A 155 -9.58 11.22 -11.03
N PHE A 156 -8.80 10.48 -11.84
CA PHE A 156 -7.35 10.47 -11.73
C PHE A 156 -6.69 11.76 -12.26
N GLY A 157 -7.48 12.61 -12.90
CA GLY A 157 -7.08 13.95 -13.29
C GLY A 157 -6.69 14.06 -14.76
N PRO A 158 -6.27 15.26 -15.19
CA PRO A 158 -5.92 15.50 -16.59
C PRO A 158 -4.74 14.61 -16.98
N ASN A 159 -4.47 14.52 -18.29
CA ASN A 159 -3.19 14.01 -18.78
C ASN A 159 -2.98 12.49 -18.52
N ILE A 160 -4.08 11.77 -18.24
CA ILE A 160 -4.14 10.33 -18.04
C ILE A 160 -5.23 9.75 -18.94
N ARG A 161 -4.91 8.68 -19.66
CA ARG A 161 -5.85 7.77 -20.31
C ARG A 161 -6.01 6.54 -19.43
N VAL A 162 -7.24 6.11 -19.19
CA VAL A 162 -7.53 4.88 -18.43
C VAL A 162 -7.94 3.78 -19.39
N THR A 163 -7.33 2.61 -19.25
CA THR A 163 -7.74 1.38 -19.96
C THR A 163 -8.00 0.29 -18.93
N ILE A 164 -9.07 -0.49 -19.13
CA ILE A 164 -9.47 -1.56 -18.21
C ILE A 164 -9.44 -2.88 -18.98
N THR A 165 -8.71 -3.87 -18.48
CA THR A 165 -8.61 -5.22 -19.06
C THR A 165 -9.09 -6.28 -18.08
N ASN A 166 -9.69 -7.34 -18.62
CA ASN A 166 -10.06 -8.53 -17.85
C ASN A 166 -8.87 -9.49 -17.90
N GLU A 167 -8.31 -9.82 -16.74
CA GLU A 167 -7.14 -10.71 -16.62
C GLU A 167 -7.56 -12.16 -16.32
N GLY A 168 -8.87 -12.45 -16.28
CA GLY A 168 -9.44 -13.73 -15.89
C GLY A 168 -9.41 -13.98 -14.38
N ASN A 169 -10.07 -15.04 -13.92
CA ASN A 169 -10.12 -15.44 -12.50
C ASN A 169 -10.52 -14.27 -11.57
N ASP A 170 -11.59 -13.56 -11.94
CA ASP A 170 -12.12 -12.40 -11.20
C ASP A 170 -11.12 -11.24 -11.04
N ARG A 171 -10.06 -11.18 -11.87
CA ARG A 171 -9.09 -10.10 -11.86
C ARG A 171 -9.36 -9.05 -12.93
N VAL A 172 -9.20 -7.79 -12.52
CA VAL A 172 -9.34 -6.63 -13.38
C VAL A 172 -8.07 -5.79 -13.30
N ALA A 173 -7.47 -5.47 -14.44
CA ALA A 173 -6.34 -4.54 -14.50
C ALA A 173 -6.80 -3.17 -15.00
N VAL A 174 -6.38 -2.13 -14.30
CA VAL A 174 -6.61 -0.73 -14.64
C VAL A 174 -5.26 -0.09 -14.98
N ALA A 175 -5.04 0.18 -16.26
CA ALA A 175 -3.86 0.87 -16.76
C ALA A 175 -4.10 2.38 -16.79
N LEU A 176 -3.27 3.12 -16.06
CA LEU A 176 -3.19 4.57 -16.09
C LEU A 176 -2.03 4.96 -17.01
N ILE A 177 -2.34 5.42 -18.22
CA ILE A 177 -1.38 5.72 -19.29
C ILE A 177 -1.21 7.23 -19.37
N ARG A 178 0.02 7.75 -19.31
CA ARG A 178 0.31 9.17 -19.49
C ARG A 178 -0.03 9.62 -20.93
N GLN A 179 -0.67 10.78 -21.09
CA GLN A 179 -1.01 11.36 -22.41
C GLN A 179 -0.03 12.41 -22.95
#